data_AF-M1V3Q6-F1
#
_entry.id   AF-M1V3Q6-F1
#
_cell.length_a   1.000
_cell.length_b   1.000
_cell.length_c   1.000
_cell.angle_alpha   90.00
_cell.angle_beta   90.00
_cell.angle_gamma   90.00
#
_symmetry.space_group_name_H-M   'P 1'
#
loop_
_entity.id
_entity.type
_entity.pdbx_description
1 polymer ?
#
loop_
_entity_poly.entity_id
_entity_poly.type
_entity_poly.pdbx_seq_one_letter_code
_entity_poly.pdbx_strand_id
1 'polypeptide(L)'
;MPRSQKIASVVEINQFLLEFKKSLSMNGIEFVPRTYDGITSLGLDIELAKMELFDLTFRDYDRGATKDYNGDGTDIWEFGKNIDEELVYIKIKLDSLGKCKVLSFKKSNGPWTLPYKE
;
A
#
# COMPACT_ATOMS: atom_id res chain seq x y z
N MET A 1 -22.22 2.40 17.27
CA MET A 1 -21.36 3.55 16.90
C MET A 1 -20.69 3.21 15.59
N PRO A 2 -20.91 3.95 14.48
CA PRO A 2 -20.09 3.75 13.30
C PRO A 2 -18.66 4.16 13.66
N ARG A 3 -17.68 3.27 13.44
CA ARG A 3 -16.26 3.62 13.57
C ARG A 3 -15.98 4.68 12.51
N SER A 4 -15.91 5.95 12.90
CA SER A 4 -15.37 7.00 12.04
C SER A 4 -13.95 6.60 11.67
N GLN A 5 -13.77 6.13 10.44
CA GLN A 5 -12.47 5.74 9.94
C GLN A 5 -11.66 7.04 9.81
N LYS A 6 -10.69 7.23 10.69
CA LYS A 6 -9.86 8.45 10.72
C LYS A 6 -9.07 8.48 9.41
N ILE A 7 -9.29 9.51 8.60
CA ILE A 7 -8.47 9.79 7.42
C ILE A 7 -7.12 10.31 7.93
N ALA A 8 -6.01 9.65 7.58
CA ALA A 8 -4.68 10.14 7.89
C ALA A 8 -4.39 11.45 7.15
N SER A 9 -3.70 12.38 7.82
CA SER A 9 -3.25 13.62 7.19
C SER A 9 -2.17 13.37 6.14
N VAL A 10 -2.03 14.30 5.19
CA VAL A 10 -0.96 14.27 4.18
C VAL A 10 0.43 14.17 4.82
N VAL A 11 0.64 14.78 5.99
CA VAL A 11 1.90 14.68 6.74
C VAL A 11 2.14 13.26 7.24
N GLU A 12 1.14 12.63 7.86
CA GLU A 12 1.24 11.23 8.33
C GLU A 12 1.50 10.27 7.17
N ILE A 13 0.79 10.46 6.05
CA ILE A 13 0.95 9.62 4.85
C ILE A 13 2.36 9.78 4.26
N ASN A 14 2.84 11.02 4.08
CA ASN A 14 4.17 11.27 3.53
C ASN A 14 5.28 10.76 4.45
N GLN A 15 5.11 10.88 5.77
CA GLN A 15 6.07 10.33 6.74
C GLN A 15 6.15 8.81 6.61
N PHE A 16 5.00 8.12 6.55
CA PHE A 16 4.96 6.68 6.32
C PHE A 16 5.60 6.30 4.98
N LEU A 17 5.25 6.98 3.88
CA LEU A 17 5.81 6.70 2.56
C LEU A 17 7.33 6.92 2.52
N LEU A 18 7.84 7.94 3.23
CA LEU A 18 9.28 8.18 3.34
C LEU A 18 9.99 7.02 4.05
N GLU A 19 9.45 6.57 5.18
CA GLU A 19 10.00 5.43 5.93
C GLU A 19 9.89 4.13 5.14
N PHE A 20 8.77 3.93 4.46
CA PHE A 20 8.53 2.78 3.60
C PHE A 20 9.53 2.73 2.44
N LYS A 21 9.70 3.83 1.69
CA LYS A 21 10.67 3.90 0.59
C LYS A 21 12.10 3.72 1.06
N LYS A 22 12.46 4.27 2.23
CA LYS A 22 13.78 4.08 2.82
C LYS A 22 14.04 2.61 3.15
N SER A 23 13.07 1.93 3.77
CA SER A 23 13.21 0.50 4.08
C SER A 23 13.21 -0.36 2.81
N LEU A 24 12.39 -0.01 1.81
CA LEU A 24 12.35 -0.67 0.51
C LEU A 24 13.74 -0.65 -0.17
N SER A 25 14.46 0.47 -0.10
CA SER A 25 15.82 0.58 -0.63
C SER A 25 16.87 -0.21 0.15
N MET A 26 16.76 -0.30 1.48
CA MET A 26 17.79 -0.93 2.33
C MET A 26 17.58 -2.43 2.52
N ASN A 27 16.33 -2.84 2.75
CA ASN A 27 15.97 -4.19 3.19
C ASN A 27 15.24 -4.98 2.10
N GLY A 28 14.90 -4.33 0.98
CA GLY A 28 14.05 -4.90 -0.06
C GLY A 28 12.59 -5.00 0.39
N ILE A 29 11.84 -5.87 -0.27
CA ILE A 29 10.41 -6.04 -0.06
C ILE A 29 10.04 -7.49 0.08
N GLU A 30 9.11 -7.76 1.00
CA GLU A 30 8.53 -9.06 1.19
C GLU A 30 7.10 -9.06 0.65
N PHE A 31 6.90 -9.74 -0.48
CA PHE A 31 5.56 -10.02 -1.01
C PHE A 31 5.00 -11.23 -0.27
N VAL A 32 3.90 -11.02 0.45
CA VAL A 32 3.22 -12.13 1.15
C VAL A 32 2.66 -13.10 0.10
N PRO A 33 2.80 -14.44 0.26
CA PRO A 33 2.52 -15.42 -0.80
C PRO A 33 1.19 -15.29 -1.54
N ARG A 34 0.14 -14.78 -0.89
CA ARG A 34 -1.18 -14.54 -1.49
C ARG A 34 -1.21 -13.37 -2.51
N THR A 35 -0.09 -12.69 -2.69
CA THR A 35 0.05 -11.49 -3.53
C THR A 35 0.62 -11.81 -4.91
N TYR A 36 1.38 -12.89 -5.06
CA TYR A 36 2.01 -13.26 -6.33
C TYR A 36 0.99 -13.50 -7.45
N ASP A 37 -0.17 -14.09 -7.12
CA ASP A 37 -1.26 -14.29 -8.07
C ASP A 37 -1.83 -12.96 -8.60
N GLY A 38 -1.86 -11.93 -7.75
CA GLY A 38 -2.31 -10.57 -8.11
C GLY A 38 -1.34 -9.85 -9.04
N ILE A 39 -0.03 -9.97 -8.79
CA ILE A 39 1.02 -9.38 -9.61
C ILE A 39 1.09 -10.08 -10.98
N THR A 40 1.07 -11.42 -10.97
CA THR A 40 1.09 -12.24 -12.19
C THR A 40 -0.15 -12.02 -13.05
N SER A 41 -1.33 -11.89 -12.43
CA SER A 41 -2.58 -11.61 -13.16
C SER A 41 -2.65 -10.20 -13.74
N LEU A 42 -1.90 -9.25 -13.18
CA LEU A 42 -1.70 -7.92 -13.77
C LEU A 42 -0.67 -7.94 -14.92
N GLY A 43 0.03 -9.05 -15.16
CA GLY A 43 1.12 -9.12 -16.13
C GLY A 43 2.36 -8.29 -15.73
N LEU A 44 2.44 -7.86 -14.47
CA LEU A 44 3.53 -7.04 -13.97
C LEU A 44 4.67 -7.94 -13.49
N ASP A 45 5.90 -7.54 -13.79
CA ASP A 45 7.06 -8.12 -13.14
C ASP A 45 7.20 -7.61 -11.70
N ILE A 46 7.85 -8.38 -10.84
CA ILE A 46 8.16 -7.99 -9.45
C ILE A 46 8.98 -6.68 -9.42
N GLU A 47 9.88 -6.46 -10.38
CA GLU A 47 10.65 -5.21 -10.50
C GLU A 47 9.75 -4.02 -10.83
N LEU A 48 8.78 -4.21 -11.73
CA LEU A 48 7.81 -3.18 -12.07
C LEU A 48 6.91 -2.86 -10.87
N ALA A 49 6.40 -3.88 -10.18
CA ALA A 49 5.64 -3.68 -8.94
C ALA A 49 6.44 -2.91 -7.88
N LYS A 50 7.75 -3.15 -7.75
CA LYS A 50 8.62 -2.36 -6.85
C LYS A 50 8.72 -0.90 -7.27
N MET A 51 8.89 -0.63 -8.57
CA MET A 51 8.93 0.74 -9.09
C MET A 51 7.62 1.48 -8.79
N GLU A 52 6.49 0.82 -8.99
CA GLU A 52 5.17 1.38 -8.69
C GLU A 52 4.98 1.71 -7.21
N LEU A 53 5.53 0.88 -6.32
CA LEU A 53 5.55 1.11 -4.87
C LEU A 53 6.47 2.27 -4.47
N PHE A 54 7.60 2.45 -5.15
CA PHE A 54 8.47 3.61 -4.94
C PHE A 54 7.81 4.92 -5.36
N ASP A 55 6.96 4.87 -6.38
CA ASP A 55 6.28 6.04 -6.94
C ASP A 55 4.97 6.37 -6.21
N LEU A 56 4.54 5.57 -5.22
CA LEU A 56 3.36 5.89 -4.40
C LEU A 56 3.47 7.28 -3.76
N THR A 57 2.36 8.02 -3.81
CA THR A 57 2.21 9.35 -3.23
C THR A 57 1.00 9.41 -2.29
N PHE A 58 0.87 10.51 -1.55
CA PHE A 58 -0.32 10.75 -0.73
C PHE A 58 -1.61 10.87 -1.55
N ARG A 59 -1.53 11.12 -2.86
CA ARG A 59 -2.71 11.18 -3.74
C ARG A 59 -3.28 9.81 -4.06
N ASP A 60 -2.44 8.78 -3.99
CA ASP A 60 -2.83 7.39 -4.19
C ASP A 60 -3.44 6.78 -2.91
N TYR A 61 -3.37 7.49 -1.79
CA TYR A 61 -3.89 7.01 -0.51
C TYR A 61 -5.40 6.85 -0.56
N ASP A 62 -5.88 5.70 -0.11
CA ASP A 62 -7.30 5.44 0.10
C ASP A 62 -7.64 5.41 1.60
N ARG A 63 -6.99 4.52 2.37
CA ARG A 63 -7.32 4.26 3.78
C ARG A 63 -6.10 3.92 4.62
N GLY A 64 -6.10 4.32 5.89
CA GLY A 64 -5.03 4.03 6.85
C GLY A 64 -4.69 5.24 7.73
N ALA A 65 -3.82 5.13 8.72
CA ALA A 65 -3.34 3.90 9.32
C ALA A 65 -4.49 3.09 9.94
N THR A 66 -4.63 1.82 9.58
CA THR A 66 -5.55 0.89 10.24
C THR A 66 -4.73 -0.18 10.95
N LYS A 67 -5.00 -0.39 12.24
CA LYS A 67 -4.30 -1.43 13.01
C LYS A 67 -4.55 -2.82 12.45
N ASP A 68 -3.49 -3.58 12.28
CA ASP A 68 -3.54 -5.01 11.97
C ASP A 68 -3.92 -5.82 13.22
N TYR A 69 -5.21 -5.88 13.53
CA TYR A 69 -5.74 -6.62 14.69
C TYR A 69 -5.52 -8.13 14.60
N ASN A 70 -5.27 -8.67 13.40
CA ASN A 70 -5.06 -10.09 13.16
C ASN A 70 -3.59 -10.46 12.91
N GLY A 71 -2.68 -9.48 13.00
CA GLY A 71 -1.25 -9.64 12.76
C GLY A 71 -0.40 -9.19 13.94
N ASP A 72 0.63 -8.40 13.66
CA ASP A 72 1.61 -7.88 14.63
C ASP A 72 1.18 -6.57 15.29
N GLY A 73 -0.04 -6.10 15.04
CA GLY A 73 -0.58 -4.84 15.59
C GLY A 73 -0.01 -3.57 14.95
N THR A 74 0.76 -3.70 13.87
CA THR A 74 1.31 -2.57 13.10
C THR A 74 0.24 -1.93 12.21
N ASP A 75 0.57 -0.75 11.69
CA ASP A 75 -0.36 0.03 10.88
C ASP A 75 -0.32 -0.42 9.41
N ILE A 76 -1.50 -0.70 8.89
CA ILE A 76 -1.76 -1.04 7.49
C ILE A 76 -2.21 0.21 6.75
N TRP A 77 -1.69 0.34 5.54
CA TRP A 77 -1.99 1.42 4.61
C TRP A 77 -2.47 0.85 3.28
N GLU A 78 -3.52 1.45 2.75
CA GLU A 78 -4.21 1.06 1.53
C GLU A 78 -4.16 2.20 0.52
N PHE A 79 -3.75 1.85 -0.70
CA PHE A 79 -3.57 2.78 -1.81
C PHE A 79 -4.29 2.24 -3.06
N GLY A 80 -4.79 3.17 -3.87
CA GLY A 80 -5.39 2.91 -5.17
C GLY A 80 -4.66 3.70 -6.24
N LYS A 81 -3.78 3.04 -7.00
CA LYS A 81 -2.95 3.66 -8.03
C LYS A 81 -3.41 3.24 -9.43
N ASN A 82 -3.40 4.16 -10.39
CA ASN A 82 -3.61 3.82 -11.80
C ASN A 82 -2.29 3.34 -12.40
N ILE A 83 -2.24 2.09 -12.87
CA ILE A 83 -1.09 1.47 -13.53
C ILE A 83 -1.59 0.93 -14.87
N ASP A 84 -1.03 1.37 -15.99
CA ASP A 84 -1.47 1.00 -17.35
C ASP A 84 -2.99 1.15 -17.56
N GLU A 85 -3.54 2.32 -17.18
CA GLU A 85 -4.98 2.63 -17.26
C GLU A 85 -5.89 1.78 -16.34
N GLU A 86 -5.30 0.88 -15.55
CA GLU A 86 -6.01 0.01 -14.64
C GLU A 86 -5.83 0.46 -13.19
N LEU A 87 -6.94 0.50 -12.44
CA LEU A 87 -6.89 0.84 -11.03
C LEU A 87 -6.44 -0.37 -10.21
N VAL A 88 -5.30 -0.23 -9.56
CA VAL A 88 -4.64 -1.28 -8.78
C VAL A 88 -4.77 -0.98 -7.30
N TYR A 89 -5.22 -1.99 -6.56
CA TYR A 89 -5.22 -2.01 -5.11
C TYR A 89 -3.90 -2.48 -4.56
N ILE A 90 -3.32 -1.63 -3.73
CA ILE A 90 -2.05 -1.84 -3.08
C ILE A 90 -2.28 -1.75 -1.57
N LYS A 91 -1.97 -2.83 -0.87
CA LYS A 91 -2.04 -2.90 0.59
C LYS A 91 -0.67 -3.20 1.14
N ILE A 92 -0.12 -2.27 1.91
CA ILE A 92 1.24 -2.32 2.43
C ILE A 92 1.31 -2.03 3.92
N LYS A 93 2.37 -2.51 4.55
CA LYS A 93 2.72 -2.15 5.94
C LYS A 93 4.23 -2.22 6.17
N LEU A 94 4.66 -1.63 7.28
CA LEU A 94 5.96 -1.85 7.88
C LEU A 94 5.78 -2.77 9.08
N ASP A 95 6.49 -3.89 9.11
CA ASP A 95 6.44 -4.79 10.28
C ASP A 95 7.20 -4.21 11.48
N SER A 96 7.15 -4.90 12.62
CA SER A 96 7.82 -4.46 13.86
C SER A 96 9.35 -4.36 13.75
N LEU A 97 9.96 -4.95 12.72
CA LEU A 97 11.39 -4.84 12.40
C LEU A 97 11.66 -3.76 11.34
N GLY A 98 10.63 -3.04 10.92
CA GLY A 98 10.70 -2.01 9.89
C GLY A 98 10.82 -2.56 8.47
N LYS A 99 10.51 -3.84 8.21
CA LYS A 99 10.52 -4.41 6.86
C LYS A 99 9.24 -4.09 6.10
N CYS A 100 9.39 -3.77 4.82
CA CYS A 100 8.29 -3.52 3.90
C CYS A 100 7.58 -4.83 3.55
N LYS A 101 6.29 -4.91 3.86
CA LYS A 101 5.43 -6.03 3.47
C LYS A 101 4.31 -5.58 2.56
N VAL A 102 4.16 -6.29 1.44
CA VAL A 102 3.01 -6.14 0.54
C VAL A 102 2.03 -7.24 0.84
N LEU A 103 0.86 -6.85 1.33
CA LEU A 103 -0.23 -7.75 1.69
C LEU A 103 -1.17 -8.01 0.51
N SER A 104 -1.29 -7.04 -0.40
CA SER A 104 -2.09 -7.16 -1.62
C SER A 104 -1.59 -6.22 -2.69
N PHE A 105 -1.59 -6.71 -3.93
CA PHE A 105 -1.24 -5.97 -5.14
C PHE A 105 -2.04 -6.62 -6.27
N LYS A 106 -3.18 -6.03 -6.64
CA LYS A 106 -4.09 -6.61 -7.63
C LYS A 106 -4.99 -5.56 -8.25
N LYS A 107 -5.50 -5.83 -9.45
CA LYS A 107 -6.55 -5.02 -10.08
C LYS A 107 -7.77 -4.90 -9.14
N SER A 108 -8.38 -3.73 -9.09
CA SER A 108 -9.56 -3.50 -8.27
C SER A 108 -10.52 -2.50 -8.90
N ASN A 109 -11.80 -2.87 -8.90
CA ASN A 109 -12.88 -2.10 -9.51
C ASN A 109 -13.66 -1.23 -8.49
N GLY A 110 -13.17 -1.12 -7.25
CA GLY A 110 -13.77 -0.26 -6.21
C GLY A 110 -14.87 -0.92 -5.38
N PRO A 111 -15.54 -0.15 -4.48
CA PRO A 111 -15.51 1.31 -4.38
C PRO A 111 -14.30 1.88 -3.62
N TRP A 112 -13.87 3.06 -4.06
CA TRP A 112 -12.72 3.79 -3.54
C TRP A 112 -13.13 5.14 -2.96
N THR A 113 -12.41 5.59 -1.95
CA THR A 113 -12.60 6.90 -1.32
C THR A 113 -11.60 7.93 -1.79
N LEU A 114 -10.33 7.52 -2.01
CA LEU A 114 -9.22 8.31 -2.56
C LEU A 114 -9.28 9.80 -2.16
N PRO A 115 -9.25 10.11 -0.85
CA PRO A 115 -9.63 11.43 -0.34
C PRO A 115 -8.73 12.59 -0.78
N TYR A 116 -7.57 12.31 -1.35
CA TYR A 116 -6.59 13.30 -1.81
C TYR A 116 -6.33 13.23 -3.32
N LYS A 117 -7.11 12.43 -4.06
CA LYS A 117 -6.99 12.32 -5.51
C LYS A 117 -7.73 13.49 -6.17
N GLU A 118 -6.97 14.34 -6.87
CA GLU A 118 -7.45 15.49 -7.67
C GLU A 118 -7.43 15.17 -9.15
#